data_AF-A0A9P4TWX7-F1
#
_entry.id   AF-A0A9P4TWX7-F1
#
_cell.length_a   1.000
_cell.length_b   1.000
_cell.length_c   1.000
_cell.angle_alpha   90.00
_cell.angle_beta   90.00
_cell.angle_gamma   90.00
#
_symmetry.space_group_name_H-M   'P 1'
#
loop_
_entity.id
_entity.type
_entity.pdbx_description
1 polymer ?
#
loop_
_entity_poly.entity_id
_entity_poly.type
_entity_poly.pdbx_seq_one_letter_code
_entity_poly.pdbx_strand_id
1 'polypeptide(L)' 'MGAQTTSKEPAQPSVARMYDYYLRGTTNHAIDRLAVVEVAKAVLDCFNLCLGNRSFLRRAVRYSSRFLNAGQDLGS' A
#
# COMPACT_ATOMS: atom_id res chain seq x y z
N MET A 1 7.13 40.81 -2.65
CA MET A 1 6.68 39.81 -1.66
C MET A 1 5.74 38.84 -2.37
N GLY A 2 6.29 37.84 -3.08
CA GLY A 2 5.49 36.85 -3.79
C GLY A 2 5.16 35.70 -2.85
N ALA A 3 3.89 35.52 -2.50
CA ALA A 3 3.43 34.40 -1.71
C ALA A 3 3.75 33.11 -2.48
N GLN A 4 4.69 32.32 -1.98
CA GLN A 4 4.94 30.97 -2.46
C GLN A 4 3.73 30.13 -2.05
N THR A 5 2.85 29.85 -3.00
CA THR A 5 1.84 28.81 -2.84
C THR A 5 2.58 27.48 -2.75
N THR A 6 2.82 26.98 -1.54
CA THR A 6 3.32 25.62 -1.34
C THR A 6 2.23 24.66 -1.78
N SER A 7 2.19 24.33 -3.07
CA SER A 7 1.28 23.33 -3.59
C SER A 7 1.57 22.02 -2.87
N LYS A 8 0.60 21.56 -2.07
CA LYS A 8 0.65 20.31 -1.28
C LYS A 8 0.80 19.05 -2.16
N GLU A 9 0.77 19.22 -3.47
CA GLU A 9 0.86 18.13 -4.44
C GLU A 9 2.33 17.70 -4.63
N PRO A 10 2.63 16.41 -4.45
CA PRO A 10 3.98 15.90 -4.63
C PRO A 10 4.40 15.92 -6.11
N ALA A 11 5.63 16.33 -6.38
CA ALA A 11 6.21 16.33 -7.73
C ALA A 11 6.63 14.94 -8.22
N GLN A 12 6.69 13.94 -7.35
CA GLN A 12 7.07 12.56 -7.69
C GLN A 12 6.10 11.53 -7.10
N PRO A 13 5.85 10.42 -7.82
CA PRO A 13 5.04 9.33 -7.30
C PRO A 13 5.75 8.62 -6.14
N SER A 14 4.97 8.04 -5.23
CA SER A 14 5.48 7.22 -4.13
C SER A 14 4.93 5.81 -4.23
N VAL A 15 5.79 4.80 -4.06
CA VAL A 15 5.39 3.39 -4.06
C VAL A 15 4.28 3.13 -3.04
N ALA A 16 4.34 3.74 -1.85
CA ALA A 16 3.31 3.56 -0.82
C ALA A 16 1.95 4.12 -1.26
N ARG A 17 1.93 5.29 -1.90
CA ARG A 17 0.68 5.92 -2.40
C ARG A 17 0.15 5.22 -3.66
N MET A 18 1.02 4.69 -4.50
CA MET A 18 0.63 3.78 -5.58
C MET A 18 -0.01 2.50 -5.01
N TYR A 19 0.57 1.94 -3.94
CA TYR A 19 0.01 0.77 -3.25
C TYR A 19 -1.35 1.03 -2.63
N ASP A 20 -1.55 2.21 -2.05
CA ASP A 20 -2.87 2.69 -1.62
C ASP A 20 -3.88 2.67 -2.80
N TYR A 21 -3.48 3.19 -3.97
CA TYR A 21 -4.34 3.17 -5.16
C TYR A 21 -4.64 1.76 -5.68
N TYR A 22 -3.65 0.85 -5.73
CA TYR A 22 -3.89 -0.56 -6.07
C TYR A 22 -4.92 -1.23 -5.15
N LEU A 23 -4.96 -0.80 -3.89
CA LEU A 23 -5.91 -1.28 -2.88
C LEU A 23 -7.23 -0.48 -2.84
N ARG A 24 -7.47 0.40 -3.82
CA ARG A 24 -8.64 1.30 -3.93
C ARG A 24 -8.78 2.28 -2.76
N GLY A 25 -7.65 2.71 -2.19
CA GLY A 25 -7.60 3.77 -1.19
C GLY A 25 -7.71 5.18 -1.78
N THR A 26 -7.74 6.17 -0.89
CA THR A 26 -7.89 7.60 -1.23
C THR A 26 -6.68 8.44 -0.82
N THR A 27 -5.64 7.81 -0.25
CA THR A 27 -4.41 8.47 0.21
C THR A 27 -3.38 8.47 -0.92
N ASN A 28 -3.78 8.99 -2.08
CA ASN A 28 -2.96 9.05 -3.28
C ASN A 28 -3.25 10.31 -4.11
N HIS A 29 -2.22 10.79 -4.80
CA HIS A 29 -2.29 11.97 -5.66
C HIS A 29 -2.41 11.58 -7.13
N ALA A 30 -2.73 12.55 -7.98
CA ALA A 30 -2.87 12.31 -9.42
C ALA A 30 -1.61 11.70 -10.04
N ILE A 31 -0.42 12.14 -9.61
CA ILE A 31 0.87 11.62 -10.09
C ILE A 31 1.07 10.14 -9.75
N ASP A 32 0.57 9.67 -8.61
CA ASP A 32 0.67 8.27 -8.21
C ASP A 32 -0.25 7.40 -9.08
N ARG A 33 -1.47 7.87 -9.36
CA ARG A 33 -2.43 7.15 -10.21
C ARG A 33 -1.92 7.03 -11.65
N LEU A 34 -1.31 8.08 -12.18
CA LEU A 34 -0.68 8.04 -13.51
C LEU A 34 0.46 7.01 -13.54
N ALA A 35 1.33 6.99 -12.52
CA ALA A 35 2.38 6.00 -12.42
C ALA A 35 1.82 4.56 -12.35
N VAL A 36 0.71 4.34 -11.64
CA VAL A 36 0.01 3.04 -11.62
C VAL A 36 -0.49 2.65 -13.01
N VAL A 37 -1.07 3.58 -13.76
CA VAL A 37 -1.52 3.31 -15.13
C VAL A 37 -0.36 2.87 -16.02
N GLU A 38 0.81 3.50 -15.90
CA GLU A 38 2.00 3.07 -16.65
C GLU A 38 2.48 1.68 -16.22
N VAL A 39 2.47 1.37 -14.93
CA VAL A 39 2.80 0.02 -14.45
C VAL A 39 1.80 -1.02 -14.97
N ALA A 40 0.51 -0.70 -15.00
CA ALA A 40 -0.53 -1.61 -15.49
C ALA A 40 -0.40 -1.94 -16.99
N LYS A 41 0.29 -1.09 -17.77
CA LYS A 41 0.65 -1.39 -19.17
C LYS A 41 1.80 -2.38 -19.27
N ALA A 42 2.75 -2.36 -18.33
CA ALA A 42 3.96 -3.18 -18.35
C ALA A 42 3.80 -4.51 -17.60
N VAL A 43 2.98 -4.53 -16.54
CA VAL A 43 2.78 -5.68 -15.65
C VAL A 43 1.35 -6.15 -15.77
N LEU A 44 1.17 -7.36 -16.32
CA LEU A 44 -0.14 -8.00 -16.39
C LEU A 44 -0.69 -8.22 -14.96
N ASP A 45 -1.93 -7.80 -14.76
CA ASP A 45 -2.72 -8.05 -13.55
C ASP A 45 -2.11 -7.53 -12.22
N CYS A 46 -1.44 -6.37 -12.27
CA CYS A 46 -0.81 -5.75 -11.10
C CYS A 46 -1.78 -5.51 -9.92
N PHE A 47 -3.07 -5.23 -10.19
CA PHE A 47 -4.08 -5.02 -9.16
C PHE A 47 -4.35 -6.28 -8.33
N ASN A 48 -4.56 -7.44 -8.99
CA ASN A 48 -4.80 -8.68 -8.26
C ASN A 48 -3.55 -9.14 -7.51
N LEU A 49 -2.35 -8.87 -8.03
CA LEU A 49 -1.10 -9.14 -7.31
C LEU A 49 -1.04 -8.38 -5.97
N CYS A 50 -1.35 -7.07 -5.96
CA CYS A 50 -1.36 -6.29 -4.72
C CYS A 50 -2.46 -6.72 -3.74
N LEU A 51 -3.66 -7.05 -4.25
CA LEU A 51 -4.74 -7.60 -3.43
C LEU A 51 -4.37 -8.97 -2.82
N GLY A 52 -3.72 -9.82 -3.62
CA GLY A 52 -3.19 -11.12 -3.21
C GLY A 52 -2.15 -10.97 -2.09
N ASN A 53 -1.20 -10.05 -2.24
CA ASN A 53 -0.21 -9.73 -1.20
C ASN A 53 -0.89 -9.27 0.11
N ARG A 54 -1.90 -8.38 0.03
CA ARG A 54 -2.66 -7.96 1.22
C ARG A 54 -3.41 -9.12 1.87
N SER A 55 -3.94 -10.06 1.08
CA SER A 55 -4.59 -11.27 1.60
C SER A 55 -3.59 -12.19 2.30
N PHE A 56 -2.40 -12.39 1.70
CA PHE A 56 -1.32 -13.15 2.30
C PHE A 56 -0.86 -12.55 3.63
N LEU A 57 -0.49 -11.27 3.66
CA LEU A 57 0.00 -10.61 4.87
C LEU A 57 -1.02 -10.69 6.02
N ARG A 58 -2.32 -10.50 5.73
CA ARG A 58 -3.37 -10.66 6.75
C ARG A 58 -3.41 -12.06 7.36
N ARG A 59 -3.23 -13.11 6.55
CA ARG A 59 -3.20 -14.50 7.02
C ARG A 59 -1.94 -14.79 7.82
N ALA A 60 -0.78 -14.35 7.32
CA ALA A 60 0.51 -14.54 7.97
C ALA A 60 0.52 -13.88 9.37
N VAL A 61 0.12 -12.62 9.47
CA VAL A 61 0.07 -11.90 10.76
C VAL A 61 -0.89 -12.58 11.72
N ARG A 62 -2.09 -12.98 11.27
CA ARG A 62 -3.06 -13.68 12.13
C ARG A 62 -2.51 -15.00 12.67
N TYR A 63 -1.79 -15.75 11.84
CA TYR A 63 -1.14 -16.98 12.26
C TYR A 63 -0.03 -16.70 13.30
N SER A 64 0.86 -15.74 13.02
CA SER A 64 1.93 -15.36 13.93
C SER A 64 1.42 -14.85 15.28
N SER A 65 0.38 -14.01 15.31
CA SER A 65 -0.22 -13.52 16.57
C SER A 65 -0.83 -14.65 17.40
N ARG A 66 -1.46 -15.64 16.77
CA ARG A 66 -1.97 -16.82 17.47
C ARG A 66 -0.83 -17.63 18.10
N PHE A 67 0.28 -17.80 17.38
CA PHE A 67 1.44 -18.50 17.89
C PHE A 67 2.09 -17.77 19.07
N LEU A 68 2.27 -16.45 18.97
CA LEU A 68 2.85 -15.64 20.05
C LEU A 68 1.98 -15.67 21.32
N ASN A 69 0.66 -15.57 21.18
CA ASN A 69 -0.24 -15.63 22.33
C ASN A 69 -0.26 -17.02 22.98
N ALA A 70 -0.27 -18.10 22.18
CA ALA A 70 -0.21 -19.46 22.71
C ALA A 70 1.12 -19.77 23.42
N GLY A 71 2.22 -19.12 23.03
CA GLY A 71 3.51 -19.22 23.72
C GLY A 71 3.58 -18.44 25.04
N GLN A 72 2.80 -17.36 25.19
CA GLN A 72 2.69 -16.63 26.46
C GLN A 72 1.81 -17.36 27.50
N ASP A 73 0.83 -18.15 27.07
CA ASP A 73 -0.08 -18.89 27.95
C ASP A 73 0.57 -20.14 28.62
N LEU A 74 1.78 -20.54 28.22
CA LEU A 74 2.51 -21.67 28.81
C LEU A 74 3.46 -21.27 29.96
N GLY A 75 3.46 -19.99 30.36
CA GLY A 75 4.37 -19.42 31.35
C GLY A 75 3.72 -18.81 32.59
N SER A 76 2.44 -19.13 32.88
CA SER A 76 1.71 -18.72 34.09
C SER A 76 1.34 -19.91 34.97
#